data_AF-A0A6C8GPM4-F1
#
_entry.id   AF-A0A6C8GPM4-F1
#
_cell.length_a   1.000
_cell.length_b   1.000
_cell.length_c   1.000
_cell.angle_alpha   90.00
_cell.angle_beta   90.00
_cell.angle_gamma   90.00
#
_symmetry.space_group_name_H-M   'P 1'
#
loop_
_entity.id
_entity.type
_entity.pdbx_description
1 polymer ?
#
loop_
_entity_poly.entity_id
_entity_poly.type
_entity_poly.pdbx_seq_one_letter_code
_entity_poly.pdbx_strand_id
1 'polypeptide(L)' 'APGYGVPNDAGMEAVKLLASLEGVLLDPVYTGKAMAGLIDGISQKRFNDDGPILFIHTGGAPALFAYHPHV' A
#
# COMPACT_ATOMS: atom_id res chain seq x y z
N ALA A 1 12.41 0.63 4.59
CA ALA A 1 12.24 -0.50 3.66
C ALA A 1 13.43 -1.43 3.83
N PRO A 2 13.26 -2.62 4.44
CA PRO A 2 14.37 -3.50 4.84
C PRO A 2 14.94 -4.35 3.69
N GLY A 3 14.21 -4.52 2.59
CA GLY A 3 14.64 -5.28 1.41
C GLY A 3 13.48 -5.57 0.45
N TYR A 4 13.80 -6.19 -0.69
CA TYR A 4 12.81 -6.70 -1.64
C TYR A 4 12.10 -7.93 -1.05
N GLY A 5 10.78 -8.05 -1.27
CA GLY A 5 9.97 -9.13 -0.70
C GLY A 5 9.74 -9.05 0.82
N VAL A 6 10.44 -8.18 1.54
CA VAL A 6 10.28 -8.01 2.99
C VAL A 6 9.24 -6.90 3.25
N PRO A 7 8.14 -7.21 3.98
CA PRO A 7 7.15 -6.20 4.37
C PRO A 7 7.74 -5.13 5.28
N ASN A 8 7.03 -4.02 5.43
CA ASN A 8 7.32 -3.00 6.43
C ASN A 8 6.02 -2.48 7.04
N ASP A 9 6.09 -1.92 8.24
CA ASP A 9 4.91 -1.53 9.02
C ASP A 9 4.00 -0.57 8.24
N ALA A 10 4.57 0.47 7.62
CA ALA A 10 3.80 1.42 6.82
C ALA A 10 3.06 0.75 5.64
N GLY A 11 3.69 -0.20 4.95
CA GLY A 11 3.06 -0.99 3.90
C GLY A 11 1.92 -1.85 4.42
N MET A 12 2.11 -2.48 5.60
CA MET A 12 1.09 -3.32 6.23
C MET A 12 -0.12 -2.51 6.70
N GLU A 13 0.11 -1.34 7.29
CA GLU A 13 -0.97 -0.43 7.69
C GLU A 13 -1.76 0.08 6.48
N ALA A 14 -1.07 0.36 5.35
CA ALA A 14 -1.74 0.72 4.11
C ALA A 14 -2.61 -0.42 3.52
N VAL A 15 -2.13 -1.68 3.59
CA VAL A 15 -2.94 -2.86 3.19
C VAL A 15 -4.22 -2.92 4.03
N LYS A 16 -4.10 -2.85 5.37
CA LYS A 16 -5.25 -2.92 6.28
C LYS A 16 -6.23 -1.77 6.08
N LEU A 17 -5.71 -0.55 5.94
CA LEU A 17 -6.52 0.65 5.76
C LEU A 17 -7.36 0.56 4.48
N LEU A 18 -6.73 0.26 3.35
CA LEU A 18 -7.45 0.22 2.07
C LEU A 18 -8.44 -0.94 2.02
N ALA A 19 -8.08 -2.10 2.58
CA ALA A 19 -9.01 -3.21 2.70
C ALA A 19 -10.23 -2.86 3.57
N SER A 20 -10.03 -2.13 4.67
CA SER A 20 -11.09 -1.77 5.62
C SER A 20 -12.02 -0.68 5.10
N LEU A 21 -11.50 0.28 4.33
CA LEU A 21 -12.28 1.41 3.82
C LEU A 21 -12.92 1.12 2.46
N GLU A 22 -12.19 0.45 1.56
CA GLU A 22 -12.57 0.33 0.14
C GLU A 22 -12.77 -1.13 -0.31
N GLY A 23 -12.44 -2.11 0.53
CA GLY A 23 -12.51 -3.53 0.15
C GLY A 23 -11.49 -3.94 -0.92
N VAL A 24 -10.47 -3.11 -1.19
CA VAL A 24 -9.42 -3.37 -2.18
C VAL A 24 -8.21 -4.00 -1.50
N LEU A 25 -7.80 -5.17 -1.99
CA LEU A 25 -6.67 -5.93 -1.45
C LEU A 25 -5.36 -5.54 -2.13
N LEU A 26 -4.37 -5.16 -1.32
CA LEU A 26 -3.01 -4.89 -1.76
C LEU A 26 -2.06 -5.97 -1.24
N ASP A 27 -0.94 -6.15 -1.93
CA ASP A 27 0.09 -7.10 -1.51
C ASP A 27 1.20 -6.46 -0.64
N PRO A 28 1.88 -7.22 0.23
CA PRO A 28 2.93 -6.69 1.12
C PRO A 28 4.27 -6.31 0.45
N VAL A 29 4.46 -6.69 -0.82
CA VAL A 29 5.72 -6.56 -1.56
C VAL A 29 5.76 -5.29 -2.40
N TYR A 30 4.69 -5.00 -3.14
CA TYR A 30 4.58 -3.90 -4.11
C TYR A 30 3.47 -2.93 -3.72
N THR A 31 2.22 -3.35 -3.87
CA THR A 31 1.10 -2.41 -3.92
C THR A 31 0.77 -1.82 -2.55
N GLY A 32 1.01 -2.55 -1.46
CA GLY A 32 0.96 -2.01 -0.10
C GLY A 32 2.01 -0.92 0.15
N LYS A 33 3.24 -1.11 -0.34
CA LYS A 33 4.31 -0.10 -0.23
C LYS A 33 4.03 1.13 -1.09
N ALA A 34 3.49 0.93 -2.29
CA ALA A 34 3.08 2.03 -3.16
C ALA A 34 1.95 2.86 -2.52
N MET A 35 0.94 2.20 -1.94
CA MET A 35 -0.15 2.88 -1.24
C MET A 35 0.36 3.61 0.01
N ALA A 36 1.24 3.01 0.79
CA ALA A 36 1.87 3.68 1.93
C ALA A 36 2.62 4.95 1.50
N GLY A 37 3.35 4.89 0.38
CA GLY A 37 4.02 6.07 -0.19
C GLY A 37 3.05 7.16 -0.68
N LEU A 38 1.91 6.77 -1.26
CA LEU A 38 0.87 7.71 -1.64
C LEU A 38 0.26 8.41 -0.41
N ILE A 39 -0.12 7.66 0.61
CA ILE A 39 -0.68 8.19 1.87
C ILE A 39 0.30 9.15 2.54
N ASP A 40 1.59 8.76 2.62
CA ASP A 40 2.66 9.62 3.14
C ASP A 40 2.80 10.91 2.33
N GLY A 41 2.79 10.81 0.99
CA GLY A 41 2.86 11.96 0.10
C GLY A 41 1.70 12.94 0.27
N ILE A 42 0.48 12.44 0.47
CA ILE A 42 -0.71 13.25 0.78
C ILE A 42 -0.55 13.92 2.15
N SER A 43 -0.18 13.15 3.18
CA SER A 43 -0.01 13.68 4.54
C SER A 43 1.06 14.78 4.62
N GLN A 44 2.10 14.68 3.80
CA GLN A 44 3.18 15.66 3.72
C GLN A 44 2.90 16.80 2.71
N LYS A 45 1.72 16.83 2.09
CA LYS A 45 1.36 17.82 1.05
C LYS A 45 2.40 17.88 -0.08
N ARG A 46 2.88 16.72 -0.55
CA ARG A 46 3.86 16.63 -1.65
C ARG A 46 3.23 16.83 -3.03
N PHE A 47 1.92 16.64 -3.13
CA PHE A 47 1.15 16.91 -4.34
C PHE A 47 0.55 18.31 -4.20
N ASN A 48 1.12 19.29 -4.91
CA ASN A 48 0.77 20.70 -4.79
C ASN A 48 -0.33 21.14 -5.75
N ASP A 49 -0.76 20.25 -6.66
CA ASP A 49 -1.82 20.51 -7.61
C ASP A 49 -3.15 20.07 -6.99
N ASP A 50 -4.19 20.89 -7.10
CA ASP A 50 -5.56 20.57 -6.65
C ASP A 50 -6.26 19.52 -7.55
N GLY A 51 -5.49 18.84 -8.42
CA GLY A 51 -5.98 17.85 -9.37
C GLY A 51 -6.18 16.46 -8.76
N PRO A 52 -6.95 15.59 -9.44
CA PRO A 52 -7.15 14.21 -8.99
C PRO A 52 -5.84 13.41 -9.06
N ILE A 53 -5.64 12.52 -8.08
CA ILE A 53 -4.53 11.56 -8.09
C ILE A 53 -5.03 10.20 -8.57
N LEU A 54 -4.38 9.64 -9.59
CA LEU A 54 -4.65 8.28 -10.08
C LEU A 54 -3.65 7.30 -9.46
N PHE A 55 -4.14 6.37 -8.63
CA PHE A 55 -3.35 5.23 -8.16
C PHE A 55 -3.50 4.04 -9.12
N ILE A 56 -2.38 3.54 -9.65
CA ILE A 56 -2.36 2.35 -10.52
C ILE A 56 -2.17 1.11 -9.65
N HIS A 57 -3.25 0.39 -9.38
CA HIS A 57 -3.19 -0.89 -8.68
C HIS A 57 -2.71 -2.01 -9.63
N THR A 58 -1.44 -2.40 -9.53
CA THR A 58 -0.80 -3.39 -10.42
C THR A 58 -1.07 -4.86 -10.05
N GLY A 59 -1.99 -5.13 -9.12
CA GLY A 59 -2.31 -6.48 -8.66
C GLY A 59 -1.45 -6.97 -7.50
N GLY A 60 -1.10 -8.26 -7.48
CA GLY A 60 -0.27 -8.89 -6.46
C GLY A 60 -1.02 -9.54 -5.28
N ALA A 61 -2.32 -9.29 -5.13
CA ALA A 61 -3.13 -9.76 -4.00
C ALA A 61 -2.99 -11.26 -3.65
N PRO A 62 -2.85 -12.22 -4.60
CA PRO A 62 -2.61 -13.63 -4.24
C PRO A 62 -1.36 -13.88 -3.38
N ALA A 63 -0.38 -12.97 -3.38
CA ALA A 63 0.79 -13.08 -2.52
C ALA A 63 0.45 -12.99 -1.02
N LEU A 64 -0.70 -12.39 -0.64
CA LEU A 64 -1.14 -12.29 0.75
C LEU A 64 -1.13 -13.65 1.49
N PHE A 65 -1.50 -14.72 0.78
CA PHE A 65 -1.53 -16.08 1.35
C PHE A 65 -0.14 -16.59 1.73
N ALA A 66 0.93 -16.08 1.13
CA ALA A 66 2.31 -16.44 1.47
C ALA A 66 2.86 -15.72 2.71
N TYR A 67 2.16 -14.69 3.21
CA TYR A 67 2.59 -13.87 4.35
C TYR A 67 1.72 -14.07 5.60
N HIS A 68 0.77 -15.00 5.58
CA HIS A 68 0.01 -15.39 6.77
C HIS A 68 0.94 -15.99 7.86
N PRO A 69 0.78 -15.65 9.16
CA PRO A 69 -0.27 -14.82 9.77
C PRO A 69 0.11 -13.33 9.92
N HIS A 70 1.15 -12.87 9.25
CA HIS A 70 1.77 -11.55 9.46
C HIS A 70 1.13 -10.43 8.64
N VAL A 71 0.02 -10.72 7.94
CA VAL A 71 -0.84 -9.72 7.27
C VAL A 71 -2.09 -9.47 8.07
#